data_AF-A0A085MQC6-F1
#
_entry.id   AF-A0A085MQC6-F1
#
_cell.length_a   1.000
_cell.length_b   1.000
_cell.length_c   1.000
_cell.angle_alpha   90.00
_cell.angle_beta   90.00
_cell.angle_gamma   90.00
#
_symmetry.space_group_name_H-M   'P 1'
#
loop_
_entity.id
_entity.type
_entity.pdbx_description
1 polymer ?
#
loop_
_entity_poly.entity_id
_entity_poly.type
_entity_poly.pdbx_seq_one_letter_code
_entity_poly.pdbx_strand_id
1 'polypeptide(L)'
;MRRAQRRIQSLAATRRGDQDISLRGNLKSSECNVAYMADIYLKFNEMNLLLQGDDLSLIRTKAVICAFIRKLIMYKQNLGRGEFHQFPNPLKLKEKSKVHGSDVEAYCEHLGMLHQDFASRFEDIIGMEIPTWVIDPFRTAGNLEPSAEEELIELQTNEKLRATFKSDYQAFWMQRKVGSLHPRLSDIARKLLVAFPSSYLVERGFSVVSDLVRKKRNRLQIAKRGDLRVRVTNMKSDIGKLISLRQNQAPRLL
;
A
#
# COMPACT_ATOMS: atom_id res chain seq x y z
N MET A 1 60.13 -3.78 -25.28
CA MET A 1 59.11 -3.22 -24.34
C MET A 1 57.86 -2.64 -25.05
N ARG A 2 57.97 -1.61 -25.90
CA ARG A 2 56.80 -0.93 -26.53
C ARG A 2 55.90 -1.79 -27.44
N ARG A 3 56.38 -2.91 -28.00
CA ARG A 3 55.56 -3.86 -28.77
C ARG A 3 54.68 -4.76 -27.89
N ALA A 4 55.18 -5.17 -26.73
CA ALA A 4 54.43 -6.01 -25.79
C ALA A 4 53.25 -5.24 -25.17
N GLN A 5 53.48 -3.97 -24.81
CA GLN A 5 52.46 -3.11 -24.22
C GLN A 5 51.31 -2.77 -25.19
N ARG A 6 51.62 -2.59 -26.49
CA ARG A 6 50.60 -2.43 -27.54
C ARG A 6 49.76 -3.68 -27.76
N ARG A 7 50.36 -4.87 -27.63
CA ARG A 7 49.66 -6.17 -27.75
C ARG A 7 48.71 -6.42 -26.57
N ILE A 8 49.11 -6.02 -25.35
CA ILE A 8 48.25 -6.13 -24.16
C ILE A 8 47.06 -5.16 -24.26
N GLN A 9 47.29 -3.92 -24.71
CA GLN A 9 46.21 -2.95 -24.93
C GLN A 9 45.25 -3.38 -26.04
N SER A 10 45.75 -3.95 -27.15
CA SER A 10 44.88 -4.46 -28.21
C SER A 10 44.05 -5.66 -27.74
N LEU A 11 44.65 -6.61 -27.01
CA LEU A 11 43.94 -7.76 -26.43
C LEU A 11 42.89 -7.32 -25.40
N ALA A 12 43.18 -6.31 -24.58
CA ALA A 12 42.22 -5.76 -23.64
C ALA A 12 41.06 -5.02 -24.33
N ALA A 13 41.31 -4.34 -25.46
CA ALA A 13 40.27 -3.69 -26.25
C ALA A 13 39.38 -4.69 -26.99
N THR A 14 39.96 -5.75 -27.57
CA THR A 14 39.20 -6.85 -28.21
C THR A 14 38.34 -7.59 -27.19
N ARG A 15 38.89 -7.92 -26.00
CA ARG A 15 38.13 -8.59 -24.93
C ARG A 15 36.98 -7.74 -24.40
N ARG A 16 37.14 -6.41 -24.37
CA ARG A 16 36.09 -5.46 -23.98
C ARG A 16 35.01 -5.37 -25.07
N GLY A 17 35.41 -5.34 -26.34
CA GLY A 17 34.49 -5.39 -27.48
C GLY A 17 33.66 -6.68 -27.53
N ASP A 18 34.28 -7.83 -27.29
CA ASP A 18 33.59 -9.13 -27.26
C ASP A 18 32.59 -9.23 -26.09
N GLN A 19 32.96 -8.67 -24.93
CA GLN A 19 32.04 -8.54 -23.80
C GLN A 19 30.84 -7.64 -24.12
N ASP A 20 31.07 -6.48 -24.75
CA ASP A 20 29.99 -5.56 -25.13
C ASP A 20 29.06 -6.17 -26.19
N ILE A 21 29.58 -6.95 -27.14
CA ILE A 21 28.79 -7.69 -28.13
C ILE A 21 27.95 -8.78 -27.45
N SER A 22 28.53 -9.52 -26.51
CA SER A 22 27.82 -10.54 -25.73
C SER A 22 26.70 -9.93 -24.87
N LEU A 23 26.99 -8.84 -24.15
CA LEU A 23 26.00 -8.11 -23.35
C LEU A 23 24.86 -7.57 -24.20
N ARG A 24 25.17 -7.04 -25.39
CA ARG A 24 24.15 -6.56 -26.34
C ARG A 24 23.27 -7.71 -26.87
N GLY A 25 23.86 -8.88 -27.11
CA GLY A 25 23.13 -10.09 -27.47
C GLY A 25 22.17 -10.53 -26.37
N ASN A 26 22.66 -10.59 -25.13
CA ASN A 26 21.88 -10.97 -23.95
C ASN A 26 20.75 -9.96 -23.65
N LEU A 27 21.01 -8.66 -23.82
CA LEU A 27 19.98 -7.65 -23.62
C LEU A 27 18.86 -7.77 -24.66
N LYS A 28 19.22 -8.03 -25.93
CA LYS A 28 18.25 -8.28 -26.99
C LYS A 28 17.43 -9.55 -26.75
N SER A 29 18.04 -10.63 -26.26
CA SER A 29 17.29 -11.85 -25.92
C SER A 29 16.40 -11.68 -24.68
N SER A 30 16.73 -10.75 -23.79
CA SER A 30 15.92 -10.45 -22.59
C SER A 30 14.83 -9.39 -22.80
N GLU A 31 14.76 -8.75 -23.96
CA GLU A 31 13.89 -7.58 -24.23
C GLU A 31 12.42 -7.86 -23.88
N CYS A 32 11.90 -9.03 -24.27
CA CYS A 32 10.52 -9.44 -23.98
C CYS A 32 10.28 -9.62 -22.47
N ASN A 33 11.23 -10.26 -21.79
CA ASN A 33 11.15 -10.49 -20.34
C ASN A 33 11.18 -9.17 -19.57
N VAL A 34 12.05 -8.23 -19.97
CA VAL A 34 12.13 -6.89 -19.36
C VAL A 34 10.83 -6.12 -19.56
N ALA A 35 10.25 -6.16 -20.77
CA ALA A 35 8.97 -5.52 -21.06
C ALA A 35 7.82 -6.08 -20.22
N TYR A 36 7.74 -7.41 -20.10
CA TYR A 36 6.76 -8.08 -19.25
C TYR A 36 6.94 -7.71 -17.77
N MET A 37 8.17 -7.80 -17.26
CA MET A 37 8.47 -7.46 -15.86
C MET A 37 8.17 -5.99 -15.55
N ALA A 38 8.46 -5.06 -16.46
CA ALA A 38 8.12 -3.65 -16.28
C ALA A 38 6.61 -3.45 -16.04
N ASP A 39 5.77 -4.15 -16.80
CA ASP A 39 4.31 -4.10 -16.62
C ASP A 39 3.82 -4.78 -15.34
N ILE A 40 4.53 -5.80 -14.83
CA ILE A 40 4.25 -6.42 -13.53
C ILE A 40 4.62 -5.48 -12.38
N TYR A 41 5.81 -4.87 -12.43
CA TYR A 41 6.25 -3.92 -11.40
C TYR A 41 5.36 -2.67 -11.34
N LEU A 42 4.84 -2.21 -12.48
CA LEU A 42 3.85 -1.14 -12.50
C LEU A 42 2.59 -1.53 -11.72
N LYS A 43 2.07 -2.75 -11.92
CA LYS A 43 0.89 -3.27 -11.21
C LYS A 43 1.14 -3.45 -9.72
N PHE A 44 2.33 -3.90 -9.32
CA PHE A 44 2.73 -3.93 -7.92
C PHE A 44 2.76 -2.53 -7.32
N ASN A 45 3.29 -1.54 -8.03
CA ASN A 45 3.31 -0.17 -7.56
C ASN A 45 1.88 0.40 -7.43
N GLU A 46 1.00 0.16 -8.40
CA GLU A 46 -0.42 0.56 -8.32
C GLU A 46 -1.12 -0.04 -7.09
N MET A 47 -0.91 -1.35 -6.85
CA MET A 47 -1.45 -2.01 -5.65
C MET A 47 -0.85 -1.42 -4.38
N ASN A 48 0.47 -1.24 -4.31
CA ASN A 48 1.17 -0.71 -3.14
C ASN A 48 0.69 0.71 -2.81
N LEU A 49 0.43 1.55 -3.80
CA LEU A 49 -0.15 2.89 -3.59
C LEU A 49 -1.54 2.81 -2.94
N LEU A 50 -2.35 1.80 -3.27
CA LEU A 50 -3.65 1.57 -2.63
C LEU A 50 -3.53 1.07 -1.19
N LEU A 51 -2.39 0.48 -0.82
CA LEU A 51 -2.01 0.03 0.53
C LEU A 51 -1.24 1.11 1.31
N GLN A 52 -1.27 2.35 0.84
CA GLN A 52 -0.72 3.52 1.53
C GLN A 52 -1.84 4.50 1.89
N GLY A 53 -1.57 5.35 2.88
CA GLY A 53 -2.49 6.39 3.34
C GLY A 53 -2.84 6.29 4.82
N ASP A 54 -3.43 7.37 5.34
CA ASP A 54 -3.78 7.50 6.75
C ASP A 54 -5.05 6.73 7.13
N ASP A 55 -5.95 6.50 6.16
CA ASP A 55 -7.27 5.91 6.38
C ASP A 55 -7.33 4.42 5.98
N LEU A 56 -6.18 3.75 5.90
CA LEU A 56 -6.09 2.36 5.50
C LEU A 56 -6.55 1.43 6.64
N SER A 57 -7.68 0.74 6.44
CA SER A 57 -8.22 -0.26 7.35
C SER A 57 -7.94 -1.69 6.86
N LEU A 58 -8.10 -2.68 7.75
CA LEU A 58 -8.03 -4.10 7.35
C LEU A 58 -9.08 -4.45 6.28
N ILE A 59 -10.26 -3.82 6.34
CA ILE A 59 -11.33 -3.98 5.35
C ILE A 59 -10.83 -3.55 3.95
N ARG A 60 -10.23 -2.36 3.86
CA ARG A 60 -9.69 -1.84 2.59
C ARG A 60 -8.50 -2.67 2.11
N THR A 61 -7.60 -3.06 3.00
CA THR A 61 -6.47 -3.94 2.68
C THR A 61 -6.93 -5.26 2.09
N LYS A 62 -7.90 -5.94 2.73
CA LYS A 62 -8.49 -7.18 2.20
C LYS A 62 -9.06 -6.96 0.79
N ALA A 63 -9.82 -5.89 0.59
CA ALA A 63 -10.39 -5.59 -0.73
C ALA A 63 -9.30 -5.41 -1.81
N VAL A 64 -8.24 -4.64 -1.51
CA VAL A 64 -7.13 -4.39 -2.45
C VAL A 64 -6.38 -5.67 -2.79
N ILE A 65 -6.00 -6.47 -1.79
CA ILE A 65 -5.25 -7.71 -1.97
C ILE A 65 -6.09 -8.74 -2.74
N CYS A 66 -7.34 -8.97 -2.33
CA CYS A 66 -8.25 -9.88 -3.03
C CYS A 66 -8.45 -9.48 -4.49
N ALA A 67 -8.62 -8.18 -4.77
CA ALA A 67 -8.75 -7.68 -6.13
C ALA A 67 -7.47 -7.93 -6.95
N PHE A 68 -6.29 -7.73 -6.36
CA PHE A 68 -5.02 -7.98 -7.02
C PHE A 68 -4.81 -9.47 -7.35
N ILE A 69 -5.06 -10.36 -6.40
CA ILE A 69 -4.96 -11.82 -6.59
C ILE A 69 -5.90 -12.28 -7.72
N ARG A 70 -7.15 -11.81 -7.74
CA ARG A 70 -8.11 -12.12 -8.82
C ARG A 70 -7.64 -11.58 -10.17
N LYS A 71 -7.04 -10.39 -10.20
CA LYS A 71 -6.46 -9.81 -11.41
C LYS A 71 -5.31 -10.68 -11.96
N LEU A 72 -4.47 -11.30 -11.12
CA LEU A 72 -3.40 -12.20 -11.59
C LEU A 72 -3.96 -13.41 -12.37
N ILE A 73 -5.06 -14.00 -11.91
CA ILE A 73 -5.75 -15.09 -12.62
C ILE A 73 -6.24 -14.58 -13.98
N MET A 74 -6.92 -13.42 -13.99
CA MET A 74 -7.42 -12.80 -15.22
C MET A 74 -6.29 -12.50 -16.20
N TYR A 75 -5.16 -11.94 -15.73
CA TYR A 75 -3.98 -11.66 -16.54
C TYR A 75 -3.43 -12.93 -17.20
N LYS A 76 -3.35 -14.03 -16.44
CA LYS A 76 -2.91 -15.33 -16.95
C LYS A 76 -3.84 -15.83 -18.05
N GLN A 77 -5.15 -15.78 -17.82
CA GLN A 77 -6.16 -16.23 -18.80
C GLN A 77 -6.10 -15.41 -20.10
N ASN A 78 -5.99 -14.08 -19.99
CA ASN A 78 -5.93 -13.20 -21.15
C ASN A 78 -4.64 -13.42 -21.95
N LEU A 79 -3.48 -13.48 -21.28
CA LEU A 79 -2.21 -13.79 -21.95
C LEU A 79 -2.24 -15.16 -22.64
N GLY A 80 -2.81 -16.17 -21.99
CA GLY A 80 -2.98 -17.51 -22.57
C GLY A 80 -3.84 -17.53 -23.84
N ARG A 81 -4.80 -16.60 -23.97
CA ARG A 81 -5.58 -16.37 -25.22
C ARG A 81 -4.86 -15.48 -26.23
N GLY A 82 -3.65 -15.01 -25.92
CA GLY A 82 -2.91 -14.07 -26.74
C GLY A 82 -3.44 -12.63 -26.67
N GLU A 83 -4.21 -12.28 -25.65
CA GLU A 83 -4.75 -10.95 -25.40
C GLU A 83 -3.81 -10.16 -24.46
N PHE A 84 -3.22 -9.07 -24.93
CA PHE A 84 -2.18 -8.32 -24.20
C PHE A 84 -2.68 -6.97 -23.67
N HIS A 85 -3.99 -6.77 -23.52
CA HIS A 85 -4.58 -5.48 -23.10
C HIS A 85 -3.98 -4.95 -21.79
N GLN A 86 -3.61 -5.84 -20.86
CA GLN A 86 -3.03 -5.50 -19.57
C GLN A 86 -1.49 -5.39 -19.59
N PHE A 87 -0.86 -5.72 -20.72
CA PHE A 87 0.58 -5.78 -20.92
C PHE A 87 0.99 -4.94 -22.14
N PRO A 88 0.90 -3.60 -22.05
CA PRO A 88 1.19 -2.70 -23.17
C PRO A 88 2.64 -2.80 -23.67
N ASN A 89 3.61 -3.14 -22.82
CA ASN A 89 5.00 -3.25 -23.25
C ASN A 89 5.24 -4.54 -24.06
N PRO A 90 4.84 -5.74 -23.59
CA PRO A 90 4.81 -6.95 -24.42
C PRO A 90 3.95 -6.83 -25.69
N LEU A 91 2.81 -6.13 -25.64
CA LEU A 91 1.97 -5.89 -26.83
C LEU A 91 2.76 -5.21 -27.96
N LYS A 92 3.50 -4.13 -27.65
CA LYS A 92 4.36 -3.43 -28.62
C LYS A 92 5.45 -4.31 -29.22
N LEU A 93 5.89 -5.33 -28.50
CA LEU A 93 6.88 -6.30 -28.98
C LEU A 93 6.23 -7.42 -29.80
N LYS A 94 5.00 -7.82 -29.45
CA LYS A 94 4.20 -8.76 -30.24
C LYS A 94 3.87 -8.21 -31.63
N GLU A 95 3.51 -6.93 -31.72
CA GLU A 95 3.28 -6.23 -33.00
C GLU A 95 4.53 -6.21 -33.90
N LYS A 96 5.72 -6.31 -33.31
CA LYS A 96 7.01 -6.44 -34.00
C LYS A 96 7.45 -7.90 -34.20
N SER A 97 6.56 -8.86 -33.96
CA SER A 97 6.82 -10.30 -34.04
C SER A 97 7.99 -10.78 -33.17
N LYS A 98 8.27 -10.11 -32.05
CA LYS A 98 9.35 -10.46 -31.12
C LYS A 98 8.91 -11.37 -29.97
N VAL A 99 7.61 -11.47 -29.70
CA VAL A 99 7.07 -12.30 -28.61
C VAL A 99 6.68 -13.66 -29.19
N HIS A 100 7.31 -14.72 -28.68
CA HIS A 100 7.06 -16.10 -29.08
C HIS A 100 6.06 -16.81 -28.15
N GLY A 101 5.50 -17.93 -28.60
CA GLY A 101 4.57 -18.73 -27.80
C GLY A 101 5.19 -19.22 -26.48
N SER A 102 6.47 -19.58 -26.50
CA SER A 102 7.23 -19.97 -25.30
C SER A 102 7.34 -18.83 -24.27
N ASP A 103 7.43 -17.58 -24.72
CA ASP A 103 7.46 -16.43 -23.82
C ASP A 103 6.11 -16.28 -23.12
N VAL A 104 5.02 -16.43 -23.87
CA VAL A 104 3.65 -16.36 -23.33
C VAL A 104 3.40 -17.48 -22.32
N GLU A 105 3.88 -18.69 -22.59
CA GLU A 105 3.81 -19.82 -21.67
C GLU A 105 4.56 -19.53 -20.36
N ALA A 106 5.80 -19.04 -20.46
CA ALA A 106 6.60 -18.64 -19.31
C ALA A 106 5.94 -17.51 -18.48
N TYR A 107 5.31 -16.52 -19.14
CA TYR A 107 4.58 -15.46 -18.45
C TYR A 107 3.32 -15.97 -17.74
N CYS A 108 2.60 -16.91 -18.35
CA CYS A 108 1.44 -17.56 -17.76
C CYS A 108 1.82 -18.42 -16.55
N GLU A 109 2.95 -19.13 -16.61
CA GLU A 109 3.51 -19.88 -15.49
C GLU A 109 3.89 -18.93 -14.35
N HIS A 110 4.64 -17.86 -14.65
CA HIS A 110 5.03 -16.86 -13.66
C HIS A 110 3.83 -16.19 -12.98
N LEU A 111 2.78 -15.84 -13.72
CA LEU A 111 1.54 -15.32 -13.13
C LEU A 111 0.84 -16.35 -12.23
N GLY A 112 0.92 -17.64 -12.57
CA GLY A 112 0.44 -18.73 -11.73
C GLY A 112 1.20 -18.83 -10.41
N MET A 113 2.54 -18.75 -10.47
CA MET A 113 3.40 -18.74 -9.28
C MET A 113 3.13 -17.51 -8.40
N LEU A 114 3.02 -16.31 -9.01
CA LEU A 114 2.69 -15.10 -8.28
C LEU A 114 1.32 -15.20 -7.59
N HIS A 115 0.31 -15.76 -8.27
CA HIS A 115 -0.99 -15.98 -7.65
C HIS A 115 -0.89 -16.87 -6.41
N GLN A 116 -0.15 -17.99 -6.50
CA GLN A 116 0.04 -18.91 -5.37
C GLN A 116 0.80 -18.26 -4.22
N ASP A 117 1.89 -17.54 -4.53
CA ASP A 117 2.69 -16.82 -3.53
C ASP A 117 1.85 -15.77 -2.79
N PHE A 118 1.06 -14.96 -3.51
CA PHE A 118 0.18 -13.98 -2.87
C PHE A 118 -0.96 -14.63 -2.07
N ALA A 119 -1.57 -15.70 -2.59
CA ALA A 119 -2.63 -16.41 -1.87
C ALA A 119 -2.12 -17.01 -0.55
N SER A 120 -0.91 -17.56 -0.54
CA SER A 120 -0.27 -18.09 0.67
C SER A 120 0.19 -16.98 1.61
N ARG A 121 0.85 -15.93 1.10
CA ARG A 121 1.39 -14.85 1.93
C ARG A 121 0.30 -14.04 2.65
N PHE A 122 -0.88 -13.92 2.06
CA PHE A 122 -1.99 -13.13 2.59
C PHE A 122 -3.19 -14.01 2.99
N GLU A 123 -2.95 -15.28 3.30
CA GLU A 123 -4.01 -16.23 3.68
C GLU A 123 -4.84 -15.71 4.86
N ASP A 124 -4.20 -15.10 5.85
CA ASP A 124 -4.81 -14.47 7.02
C ASP A 124 -5.75 -13.31 6.64
N ILE A 125 -5.31 -12.41 5.76
CA ILE A 125 -6.10 -11.29 5.28
C ILE A 125 -7.25 -11.76 4.39
N ILE A 126 -7.02 -12.77 3.56
CA ILE A 126 -8.05 -13.33 2.68
C ILE A 126 -9.11 -14.07 3.51
N GLY A 127 -8.68 -14.86 4.50
CA GLY A 127 -9.55 -15.62 5.40
C GLY A 127 -10.29 -14.76 6.43
N MET A 128 -9.82 -13.55 6.71
CA MET A 128 -10.43 -12.66 7.71
C MET A 128 -11.90 -12.35 7.42
N GLU A 129 -12.81 -12.78 8.29
CA GLU A 129 -14.23 -12.45 8.17
C GLU A 129 -14.49 -10.98 8.54
N ILE A 130 -15.22 -10.28 7.67
CA ILE A 130 -15.65 -8.90 7.93
C ILE A 130 -17.16 -8.96 8.14
N PRO A 131 -17.64 -8.78 9.38
CA PRO A 131 -19.07 -8.79 9.65
C PRO A 131 -19.77 -7.68 8.87
N THR A 132 -20.90 -8.02 8.24
CA THR A 132 -21.69 -7.08 7.41
C THR A 132 -22.12 -5.84 8.18
N TRP A 133 -22.42 -6.00 9.47
CA TRP A 133 -22.80 -4.91 10.36
C TRP A 133 -21.65 -3.91 10.62
N VAL A 134 -20.38 -4.27 10.39
CA VAL A 134 -19.28 -3.30 10.51
C VAL A 134 -19.34 -2.27 9.38
N ILE A 135 -19.73 -2.70 8.17
CA ILE A 135 -19.86 -1.82 6.99
C ILE A 135 -21.22 -1.10 7.01
N ASP A 136 -22.28 -1.80 7.41
CA ASP A 136 -23.62 -1.26 7.52
C ASP A 136 -24.22 -1.65 8.88
N PRO A 137 -24.05 -0.82 9.92
CA PRO A 137 -24.47 -1.11 11.30
C PRO A 137 -25.94 -1.47 11.46
N PHE A 138 -26.79 -1.12 10.48
CA PHE A 138 -28.22 -1.36 10.51
C PHE A 138 -28.65 -2.61 9.72
N ARG A 139 -27.69 -3.42 9.22
CA ARG A 139 -27.97 -4.74 8.62
C ARG A 139 -27.92 -5.86 9.64
N THR A 140 -28.72 -6.89 9.39
CA THR A 140 -28.72 -8.14 10.16
C THR A 140 -27.34 -8.79 10.18
N ALA A 141 -26.96 -9.32 11.34
CA ALA A 141 -25.76 -10.10 11.53
C ALA A 141 -26.06 -11.60 11.40
N GLY A 142 -25.00 -12.37 11.14
CA GLY A 142 -24.96 -13.80 11.43
C GLY A 142 -23.81 -14.08 12.39
N ASN A 143 -24.05 -14.98 13.35
CA ASN A 143 -23.05 -15.54 14.26
C ASN A 143 -22.26 -14.52 15.10
N LEU A 144 -22.96 -13.77 15.96
CA LEU A 144 -22.34 -12.98 17.03
C LEU A 144 -22.38 -13.76 18.36
N GLU A 145 -21.54 -13.35 19.30
CA GLU A 145 -21.70 -13.76 20.70
C GLU A 145 -23.00 -13.13 21.25
N PRO A 146 -23.78 -13.83 22.10
CA PRO A 146 -25.13 -13.38 22.48
C PRO A 146 -25.21 -11.95 23.03
N SER A 147 -24.24 -11.52 23.85
CA SER A 147 -24.21 -10.16 24.39
C SER A 147 -23.91 -9.09 23.34
N ALA A 148 -23.12 -9.40 22.32
CA ALA A 148 -22.90 -8.52 21.17
C ALA A 148 -24.14 -8.49 20.24
N GLU A 149 -24.88 -9.59 20.17
CA GLU A 149 -26.14 -9.67 19.42
C GLU A 149 -27.24 -8.80 20.06
N GLU A 150 -27.37 -8.81 21.39
CA GLU A 150 -28.25 -7.90 22.14
C GLU A 150 -27.91 -6.42 21.86
N GLU A 151 -26.64 -6.04 21.97
CA GLU A 151 -26.19 -4.66 21.65
C GLU A 151 -26.50 -4.28 20.19
N LEU A 152 -26.45 -5.25 19.27
CA LEU A 152 -26.74 -5.00 17.87
C LEU A 152 -28.24 -4.77 17.64
N ILE A 153 -29.11 -5.52 18.31
CA ILE A 153 -30.56 -5.31 18.25
C ILE A 153 -30.92 -3.90 18.77
N GLU A 154 -30.32 -3.48 19.88
CA GLU A 154 -30.51 -2.13 20.42
C GLU A 154 -30.00 -1.04 19.46
N LEU A 155 -28.84 -1.25 18.83
CA LEU A 155 -28.29 -0.32 17.85
C LEU A 155 -29.18 -0.22 16.60
N GLN A 156 -29.66 -1.36 16.09
CA GLN A 156 -30.48 -1.42 14.87
C GLN A 156 -31.86 -0.77 15.04
N THR A 157 -32.42 -0.84 16.25
CA THR A 157 -33.70 -0.19 16.60
C THR A 157 -33.56 1.29 16.96
N ASN A 158 -32.33 1.80 17.05
CA ASN A 158 -32.06 3.19 17.40
C ASN A 158 -32.23 4.13 16.19
N GLU A 159 -33.46 4.59 15.97
CA GLU A 159 -33.81 5.50 14.85
C GLU A 159 -33.02 6.82 14.86
N LYS A 160 -32.59 7.30 16.03
CA LYS A 160 -31.76 8.51 16.13
C LYS A 160 -30.36 8.27 15.55
N LEU A 161 -29.72 7.15 15.90
CA LEU A 161 -28.42 6.79 15.32
C LEU A 161 -28.55 6.51 13.83
N ARG A 162 -29.63 5.82 13.42
CA ARG A 162 -29.94 5.53 12.02
C ARG A 162 -30.05 6.81 11.18
N ALA A 163 -30.81 7.79 11.65
CA ALA A 163 -30.97 9.07 10.96
C ALA A 163 -29.64 9.86 10.82
N THR A 164 -28.69 9.65 11.74
CA THR A 164 -27.36 10.29 11.67
C THR A 164 -26.35 9.55 10.81
N PHE A 165 -26.62 8.30 10.43
CA PHE A 165 -25.69 7.48 9.65
C PHE A 165 -25.72 7.89 8.18
N LYS A 166 -24.62 8.47 7.68
CA LYS A 166 -24.46 8.94 6.30
C LYS A 166 -23.65 7.97 5.43
N SER A 167 -23.79 6.67 5.67
CA SER A 167 -23.03 5.60 4.99
C SER A 167 -21.50 5.64 5.20
N ASP A 168 -21.00 6.49 6.10
CA ASP A 168 -19.60 6.50 6.53
C ASP A 168 -19.47 5.68 7.82
N TYR A 169 -19.17 4.39 7.66
CA TYR A 169 -19.02 3.46 8.78
C TYR A 169 -17.77 3.76 9.62
N GLN A 170 -16.68 4.24 9.01
CA GLN A 170 -15.48 4.62 9.75
C GLN A 170 -15.79 5.75 10.72
N ALA A 171 -16.41 6.83 10.23
CA ALA A 171 -16.80 7.94 11.10
C ALA A 171 -17.81 7.50 12.16
N PHE A 172 -18.78 6.65 11.81
CA PHE A 172 -19.80 6.13 12.73
C PHE A 172 -19.19 5.41 13.95
N TRP A 173 -18.34 4.41 13.72
CA TRP A 173 -17.71 3.63 14.81
C TRP A 173 -16.69 4.43 15.63
N MET A 174 -16.18 5.53 15.08
CA MET A 174 -15.27 6.43 15.79
C MET A 174 -16.00 7.45 16.68
N GLN A 175 -17.32 7.56 16.60
CA GLN A 175 -18.09 8.45 17.48
C GLN A 175 -18.03 8.00 18.94
N ARG A 176 -17.76 8.95 19.84
CA ARG A 176 -17.75 8.70 21.29
C ARG A 176 -19.08 8.13 21.80
N LYS A 177 -20.20 8.62 21.25
CA LYS A 177 -21.56 8.20 21.63
C LYS A 177 -21.83 6.74 21.27
N VAL A 178 -21.41 6.29 20.08
CA VAL A 178 -21.55 4.89 19.65
C VAL A 178 -20.71 3.98 20.55
N GLY A 179 -19.46 4.38 20.83
CA GLY A 179 -18.58 3.66 21.75
C GLY A 179 -19.09 3.55 23.19
N SER A 180 -19.88 4.53 23.68
CA SER A 180 -20.46 4.47 25.02
C SER A 180 -21.74 3.66 25.11
N LEU A 181 -22.54 3.63 24.04
CA LEU A 181 -23.83 2.93 24.01
C LEU A 181 -23.68 1.46 23.61
N HIS A 182 -22.75 1.16 22.71
CA HIS A 182 -22.54 -0.17 22.15
C HIS A 182 -21.04 -0.53 22.17
N PRO A 183 -20.46 -0.70 23.38
CA PRO A 183 -19.02 -0.86 23.56
C PRO A 183 -18.47 -2.13 22.90
N ARG A 184 -19.17 -3.27 22.97
CA ARG A 184 -18.67 -4.54 22.41
C ARG A 184 -18.58 -4.48 20.89
N LEU A 185 -19.63 -3.95 20.26
CA LEU A 185 -19.66 -3.75 18.81
C LEU A 185 -18.57 -2.77 18.37
N SER A 186 -18.42 -1.67 19.12
CA SER A 186 -17.42 -0.65 18.82
C SER A 186 -16.00 -1.20 18.93
N ASP A 187 -15.72 -2.07 19.89
CA ASP A 187 -14.41 -2.69 20.06
C ASP A 187 -14.06 -3.63 18.90
N ILE A 188 -15.01 -4.45 18.45
CA ILE A 188 -14.83 -5.32 17.28
C ILE A 188 -14.60 -4.49 16.02
N ALA A 189 -15.47 -3.50 15.76
CA ALA A 189 -15.33 -2.63 14.60
C ALA A 189 -13.99 -1.88 14.60
N ARG A 190 -13.58 -1.31 15.75
CA ARG A 190 -12.32 -0.57 15.86
C ARG A 190 -11.09 -1.43 15.60
N LYS A 191 -11.09 -2.70 16.01
CA LYS A 191 -9.98 -3.62 15.69
C LYS A 191 -9.76 -3.75 14.17
N LEU A 192 -10.84 -3.73 13.38
CA LEU A 192 -10.77 -3.79 11.91
C LEU A 192 -10.42 -2.44 11.27
N LEU A 193 -10.85 -1.34 11.88
CA LEU A 193 -10.75 0.01 11.30
C LEU A 193 -9.48 0.78 11.66
N VAL A 194 -8.91 0.53 12.85
CA VAL A 194 -7.77 1.29 13.42
C VAL A 194 -6.45 0.51 13.28
N ALA A 195 -6.51 -0.76 12.93
CA ALA A 195 -5.30 -1.55 12.68
C ALA A 195 -4.38 -0.89 11.65
N PHE A 196 -3.08 -1.18 11.75
CA PHE A 196 -2.05 -0.71 10.82
C PHE A 196 -1.63 -1.85 9.89
N PRO A 197 -2.38 -2.13 8.81
CA PRO A 197 -2.14 -3.30 7.97
C PRO A 197 -0.94 -3.17 7.04
N SER A 198 -0.34 -1.97 6.91
CA SER A 198 0.87 -1.76 6.13
C SER A 198 1.93 -1.01 6.94
N SER A 199 3.20 -1.19 6.57
CA SER A 199 4.34 -0.48 7.15
C SER A 199 4.36 1.01 6.80
N TYR A 200 3.46 1.51 5.96
CA TYR A 200 3.49 2.87 5.43
C TYR A 200 3.63 3.95 6.51
N LEU A 201 2.80 3.90 7.56
CA LEU A 201 2.86 4.91 8.62
C LEU A 201 4.16 4.84 9.42
N VAL A 202 4.71 3.63 9.58
CA VAL A 202 5.98 3.37 10.25
C VAL A 202 7.14 3.90 9.40
N GLU A 203 7.17 3.60 8.11
CA GLU A 203 8.16 4.09 7.14
C GLU A 203 8.13 5.61 6.99
N ARG A 204 6.94 6.21 6.96
CA ARG A 204 6.76 7.67 7.00
C ARG A 204 7.32 8.25 8.30
N GLY A 205 7.03 7.62 9.43
CA GLY A 205 7.60 7.99 10.74
C GLY A 205 9.14 7.99 10.72
N PHE A 206 9.75 6.91 10.24
CA PHE A 206 11.21 6.80 10.12
C PHE A 206 11.81 7.82 9.14
N SER A 207 11.13 8.09 8.04
CA SER A 207 11.54 9.13 7.08
C SER A 207 11.57 10.51 7.74
N VAL A 208 10.53 10.84 8.52
CA VAL A 208 10.47 12.08 9.28
C VAL A 208 11.58 12.14 10.33
N VAL A 209 11.81 11.07 11.09
CA VAL A 209 12.90 10.99 12.09
C VAL A 209 14.25 11.19 11.42
N SER A 210 14.51 10.50 10.31
CA SER A 210 15.75 10.61 9.54
C SER A 210 15.99 12.04 9.09
N ASP A 211 14.96 12.72 8.56
CA ASP A 211 15.03 14.14 8.20
C ASP A 211 15.31 15.05 9.41
N LEU A 212 14.64 14.79 10.54
CA LEU A 212 14.83 15.55 11.78
C LEU A 212 16.24 15.41 12.36
N VAL A 213 16.88 14.24 12.18
CA VAL A 213 18.22 13.93 12.68
C VAL A 213 19.31 14.39 11.70
N ARG A 214 19.17 14.16 10.39
CA ARG A 214 20.20 14.50 9.38
C ARG A 214 20.26 15.99 9.02
N LYS A 215 19.12 16.68 8.88
CA LYS A 215 19.09 18.05 8.28
C LYS A 215 18.98 19.19 9.28
N LYS A 216 18.44 18.95 10.49
CA LYS A 216 18.05 20.02 11.43
C LYS A 216 18.80 20.01 12.77
N ARG A 217 19.79 19.13 12.99
CA ARG A 217 20.61 19.12 14.22
C ARG A 217 21.49 20.37 14.36
N ASN A 218 21.87 21.01 13.25
CA ASN A 218 22.77 22.18 13.24
C ASN A 218 22.06 23.56 13.20
N ARG A 219 20.71 23.62 13.28
CA ARG A 219 19.98 24.90 13.33
C ARG A 219 18.81 24.82 14.31
N LEU A 220 18.81 25.69 15.32
CA LEU A 220 17.73 25.94 16.29
C LEU A 220 16.48 26.54 15.62
N GLN A 221 15.84 25.81 14.71
CA GLN A 221 14.59 26.23 14.06
C GLN A 221 13.41 25.42 14.59
N ILE A 222 13.16 25.46 15.89
CA ILE A 222 12.10 24.70 16.58
C ILE A 222 10.71 24.95 15.93
N ALA A 223 10.42 26.20 15.55
CA ALA A 223 9.16 26.59 14.89
C ALA A 223 8.99 26.02 13.47
N LYS A 224 10.07 25.84 12.70
CA LYS A 224 10.04 25.22 11.34
C LYS A 224 10.32 23.72 11.38
N ARG A 225 10.87 23.21 12.48
CA ARG A 225 11.20 21.80 12.69
C ARG A 225 9.94 20.98 12.87
N GLY A 226 8.99 21.49 13.68
CA GLY A 226 7.84 20.73 14.14
C GLY A 226 8.29 19.54 15.00
N ASP A 227 7.38 19.01 15.81
CA ASP A 227 7.59 17.73 16.46
C ASP A 227 7.22 16.58 15.51
N LEU A 228 7.76 15.38 15.75
CA LEU A 228 7.44 14.16 15.00
C LEU A 228 5.92 13.97 14.88
N ARG A 229 5.18 14.19 15.98
CA ARG A 229 3.73 14.07 16.01
C ARG A 229 3.04 15.00 15.01
N VAL A 230 3.48 16.25 14.89
CA VAL A 230 2.88 17.24 13.97
C VAL A 230 3.18 16.92 12.51
N ARG A 231 4.32 16.27 12.22
CA ARG A 231 4.70 15.90 10.84
C ARG A 231 4.13 14.57 10.37
N VAL A 232 3.81 13.67 11.31
CA VAL A 232 3.26 12.33 11.02
C VAL A 232 1.74 12.32 11.08
N THR A 233 1.10 13.40 11.55
CA THR A 233 -0.37 13.49 11.64
C THR A 233 -0.88 14.75 10.94
N ASN A 234 -2.16 14.77 10.58
CA ASN A 234 -2.84 15.98 10.07
C ASN A 234 -3.20 16.99 11.19
N MET A 235 -2.60 16.84 12.39
CA MET A 235 -2.84 17.77 13.51
C MET A 235 -2.20 19.12 13.20
N LYS A 236 -3.02 20.17 13.22
CA LYS A 236 -2.53 21.55 13.15
C LYS A 236 -2.28 22.08 14.55
N SER A 237 -1.11 22.69 14.77
CA SER A 237 -0.82 23.40 16.02
C SER A 237 -1.72 24.62 16.14
N ASP A 238 -2.51 24.70 17.21
CA ASP A 238 -3.28 25.91 17.54
C ASP A 238 -2.36 26.95 18.20
N ILE A 239 -1.64 27.68 17.36
CA ILE A 239 -0.68 28.71 17.78
C ILE A 239 -1.42 29.85 18.50
N GLY A 240 -2.65 30.17 18.10
CA GLY A 240 -3.46 31.23 18.71
C GLY A 240 -3.74 30.95 20.19
N LYS A 241 -4.19 29.73 20.50
CA LYS A 241 -4.41 29.29 21.90
C LYS A 241 -3.11 29.24 22.71
N LEU A 242 -1.99 28.87 22.08
CA LEU A 242 -0.68 28.86 22.75
C LEU A 242 -0.19 30.28 23.12
N ILE A 243 -0.42 31.26 22.23
CA ILE A 243 -0.05 32.66 22.46
C ILE A 243 -0.90 33.26 23.58
N SER A 244 -2.22 33.03 23.57
CA SER A 244 -3.12 33.58 24.60
C SER A 244 -2.83 33.06 26.01
N LEU A 245 -2.46 31.78 26.14
CA LEU A 245 -2.05 31.20 27.42
C LEU A 245 -0.75 31.80 27.98
N ARG A 246 0.17 32.25 27.11
CA ARG A 246 1.45 32.86 27.51
C ARG A 246 1.31 34.35 27.83
N GLN A 247 0.43 35.08 27.15
CA GLN A 247 0.16 36.49 27.47
C GLN A 247 -0.45 36.68 28.87
N ASN A 248 -1.22 35.71 29.36
CA ASN A 248 -1.76 35.72 30.72
C ASN A 248 -0.73 35.41 31.83
N GLN A 249 0.54 35.14 31.47
CA GLN A 249 1.63 34.84 32.42
C GLN A 249 2.71 35.94 32.47
N ALA A 250 2.41 37.16 32.03
CA ALA A 250 3.34 38.29 32.23
C ALA A 250 3.62 38.45 33.74
N PRO A 251 4.89 38.55 34.18
CA PRO A 251 5.21 38.75 35.58
C PRO A 251 4.60 40.08 36.02
N ARG A 252 3.80 40.06 37.09
CA ARG A 252 3.44 41.29 37.81
C ARG A 252 4.74 41.87 38.34
N LEU A 253 5.27 42.87 37.65
CA LEU A 253 6.35 43.71 38.15
C LEU A 253 5.77 44.49 39.35
N LEU A 254 6.26 44.16 40.54
CA LEU A 254 6.23 45.04 41.71
C LEU A 254 7.44 45.97 41.64
#